data_AF-A0A5B1REM2-F1
#
_entry.id   AF-A0A5B1REM2-F1
#
_cell.length_a   1.000
_cell.length_b   1.000
_cell.length_c   1.000
_cell.angle_alpha   90.00
_cell.angle_beta   90.00
_cell.angle_gamma   90.00
#
_symmetry.space_group_name_H-M   'P 1'
#
loop_
_entity.id
_entity.type
_entity.pdbx_description
1 polymer ?
#
loop_
_entity_poly.entity_id
_entity_poly.type
_entity_poly.pdbx_seq_one_letter_code
_entity_poly.pdbx_strand_id
1 'polypeptide(L)'
;KPRDKPKPYIRKEQSGPKPKDAPQTSAQSVKRAKENLTLHDWLTVIAYHDQHQPISQAEVVQYFATRAEGILVFNQSSLSRHLSNAGRKADQAKLASTPTALSAKRAHIVTRPDVEHALVQWIKHMEEKGEQVMGPMLKAKRERFEQQLEVLESERMKSTG
;
A
#
# COMPACT_ATOMS: atom_id res chain seq x y z
N LYS A 1 39.28 -17.00 -27.62
CA LYS A 1 39.50 -17.84 -26.41
C LYS A 1 38.16 -17.99 -25.69
N PRO A 2 37.64 -19.21 -25.48
CA PRO A 2 36.42 -19.41 -24.70
C PRO A 2 36.71 -19.11 -23.22
N ARG A 3 35.77 -18.46 -22.52
CA ARG A 3 35.86 -18.24 -21.07
C ARG A 3 35.46 -19.53 -20.34
N ASP A 4 36.30 -19.97 -19.41
CA ASP A 4 35.98 -21.08 -18.50
C ASP A 4 34.73 -20.78 -17.66
N LYS A 5 33.94 -21.82 -17.41
CA LYS A 5 32.71 -21.73 -16.61
C LYS A 5 33.07 -21.47 -15.13
N PRO A 6 32.39 -20.56 -14.43
CA PRO A 6 32.64 -20.34 -13.01
C PRO A 6 32.22 -21.56 -12.19
N LYS A 7 32.98 -21.85 -11.12
CA LYS A 7 32.67 -22.92 -10.16
C LYS A 7 31.33 -22.68 -9.46
N PRO A 8 30.60 -23.73 -9.04
CA PRO A 8 29.34 -23.58 -8.31
C PRO A 8 29.53 -22.81 -7.01
N TYR A 9 28.62 -21.88 -6.73
CA TYR A 9 28.64 -21.05 -5.51
C TYR A 9 28.27 -21.90 -4.29
N ILE A 10 29.20 -22.06 -3.35
CA ILE A 10 28.96 -22.70 -2.05
C ILE A 10 28.52 -21.62 -1.06
N ARG A 11 27.24 -21.63 -0.68
CA ARG A 11 26.67 -20.73 0.33
C ARG A 11 27.14 -21.19 1.72
N LYS A 12 27.93 -20.37 2.42
CA LYS A 12 28.21 -20.60 3.85
C LYS A 12 27.00 -20.14 4.67
N GLU A 13 26.30 -21.08 5.29
CA GLU A 13 25.36 -20.76 6.37
C GLU A 13 26.16 -20.55 7.66
N GLN A 14 26.18 -19.33 8.16
CA GLN A 14 26.64 -19.04 9.51
C GLN A 14 25.67 -18.05 10.16
N SER A 15 24.66 -18.57 10.84
CA SER A 15 24.06 -17.89 11.99
C SER A 15 24.59 -18.59 13.24
N GLY A 16 25.55 -17.97 13.92
CA GLY A 16 26.00 -18.43 15.23
C GLY A 16 24.88 -18.38 16.28
N PRO A 17 25.00 -19.12 17.39
CA PRO A 17 24.02 -19.10 18.46
C PRO A 17 23.95 -17.72 19.12
N LYS A 18 22.74 -17.22 19.36
CA LYS A 18 22.49 -15.96 20.08
C LYS A 18 22.83 -16.14 21.57
N PRO A 19 23.44 -15.13 22.24
CA PRO A 19 23.71 -15.18 23.67
C PRO A 19 22.42 -15.24 24.50
N LYS A 20 22.44 -16.01 25.60
CA LYS A 20 21.29 -16.37 26.43
C LYS A 20 20.67 -15.19 27.20
N ASP A 21 21.40 -14.08 27.37
CA ASP A 21 21.02 -13.00 28.28
C ASP A 21 20.97 -11.62 27.58
N ALA A 22 20.41 -11.58 26.37
CA ALA A 22 20.02 -10.31 25.77
C ALA A 22 18.60 -9.94 26.26
N PRO A 23 18.32 -8.68 26.65
CA PRO A 23 16.97 -8.26 27.00
C PRO A 23 16.02 -8.55 25.84
N GLN A 24 14.92 -9.25 26.12
CA GLN A 24 13.91 -9.63 25.14
C GLN A 24 13.09 -8.40 24.75
N THR A 25 13.66 -7.55 23.91
CA THR A 25 12.92 -6.48 23.24
C THR A 25 12.31 -7.05 21.96
N SER A 26 11.01 -6.84 21.77
CA SER A 26 10.31 -7.13 20.50
C SER A 26 10.68 -6.16 19.38
N ALA A 27 11.57 -5.21 19.64
CA ALA A 27 12.10 -4.28 18.68
C ALA A 27 13.06 -5.02 17.72
N GLN A 28 12.49 -5.60 16.67
CA GLN A 28 13.26 -5.94 15.49
C GLN A 28 13.85 -4.66 14.92
N SER A 29 15.17 -4.64 14.65
CA SER A 29 15.70 -3.68 13.68
C SER A 29 14.99 -3.98 12.37
N VAL A 30 14.00 -3.17 12.01
CA VAL A 30 13.24 -3.38 10.79
C VAL A 30 14.21 -3.03 9.66
N LYS A 31 14.92 -4.02 9.14
CA LYS A 31 15.34 -3.97 7.74
C LYS A 31 14.03 -3.92 6.96
N ARG A 32 13.45 -2.72 6.83
CA ARG A 32 12.20 -2.51 6.11
C ARG A 32 12.45 -3.03 4.71
N ALA A 33 11.86 -4.18 4.41
CA ALA A 33 11.65 -4.59 3.03
C ALA A 33 10.95 -3.43 2.31
N LYS A 34 11.11 -3.31 0.99
CA LYS A 34 10.46 -2.26 0.19
C LYS A 34 8.97 -2.20 0.53
N GLU A 35 8.58 -1.26 1.38
CA GLU A 35 7.20 -1.02 1.72
C GLU A 35 6.57 -0.20 0.60
N ASN A 36 5.30 -0.43 0.31
CA ASN A 36 4.60 0.40 -0.66
C ASN A 36 4.40 1.78 -0.03
N LEU A 37 5.05 2.80 -0.61
CA LEU A 37 4.85 4.20 -0.26
C LEU A 37 3.41 4.60 -0.53
N THR A 38 2.88 5.50 0.31
CA THR A 38 1.56 6.08 0.11
C THR A 38 1.58 7.08 -1.04
N LEU A 39 0.40 7.46 -1.54
CA LEU A 39 0.31 8.54 -2.52
C LEU A 39 0.86 9.85 -1.95
N HIS A 40 0.64 10.13 -0.66
CA HIS A 40 1.22 11.28 0.02
C HIS A 40 2.76 11.26 -0.06
N ASP A 41 3.38 10.14 0.31
CA ASP A 41 4.83 10.01 0.27
C ASP A 41 5.38 10.26 -1.15
N TRP A 42 4.73 9.69 -2.17
CA TRP A 42 5.12 9.92 -3.56
C TRP A 42 5.01 11.38 -3.99
N LEU A 43 3.92 12.07 -3.62
CA LEU A 43 3.74 13.49 -3.91
C LEU A 43 4.81 14.34 -3.20
N THR A 44 5.19 14.00 -1.97
CA THR A 44 6.27 14.67 -1.24
C THR A 44 7.62 14.46 -1.94
N VAL A 45 7.92 13.24 -2.40
CA VAL A 45 9.16 12.95 -3.13
C VAL A 45 9.21 13.70 -4.47
N ILE A 46 8.11 13.76 -5.22
CA ILE A 46 8.03 14.51 -6.49
C ILE A 46 8.24 16.00 -6.25
N ALA A 47 7.54 16.57 -5.25
CA ALA A 47 7.67 17.99 -4.90
C ALA A 47 9.11 18.34 -4.48
N TYR A 48 9.77 17.46 -3.71
CA TYR A 48 11.17 17.63 -3.33
C TYR A 48 12.09 17.67 -4.56
N HIS A 49 11.93 16.72 -5.49
CA HIS A 49 12.71 16.69 -6.73
C HIS A 49 12.51 17.97 -7.56
N ASP A 50 11.28 18.45 -7.69
CA ASP A 50 10.96 19.65 -8.47
C ASP A 50 11.54 20.94 -7.83
N GLN A 51 11.55 21.04 -6.50
CA GLN A 51 12.08 22.19 -5.77
C GLN A 51 13.61 22.26 -5.75
N HIS A 52 14.30 21.12 -5.90
CA HIS A 52 15.76 21.02 -5.75
C HIS A 52 16.50 20.83 -7.08
N GLN A 53 15.89 21.24 -8.21
CA GLN A 53 16.58 21.15 -9.49
C GLN A 53 17.80 22.10 -9.55
N PRO A 54 18.95 21.66 -10.10
CA PRO A 54 19.22 20.33 -10.65
C PRO A 54 19.71 19.34 -9.58
N ILE A 55 18.87 18.35 -9.23
CA ILE A 55 19.25 17.21 -8.37
C ILE A 55 19.03 15.92 -9.14
N SER A 56 19.95 14.97 -9.01
CA SER A 56 19.80 13.66 -9.65
C SER A 56 18.78 12.79 -8.90
N GLN A 57 18.12 11.88 -9.62
CA GLN A 57 17.20 10.92 -8.99
C GLN A 57 17.91 10.02 -7.97
N ALA A 58 19.21 9.74 -8.17
CA ALA A 58 20.01 8.96 -7.23
C ALA A 58 20.19 9.69 -5.89
N GLU A 59 20.47 11.00 -5.95
CA GLU A 59 20.59 11.84 -4.76
C GLU A 59 19.25 11.98 -4.03
N VAL A 60 18.13 12.08 -4.76
CA VAL A 60 16.79 12.08 -4.14
C VAL A 60 16.54 10.77 -3.40
N VAL A 61 16.83 9.62 -4.02
CA VAL A 61 16.70 8.30 -3.37
C VAL A 61 17.58 8.24 -2.12
N GLN A 62 18.82 8.71 -2.20
CA GLN A 62 19.74 8.71 -1.06
C GLN A 62 19.25 9.61 0.08
N TYR A 63 18.80 10.82 -0.24
CA TYR A 63 18.26 11.78 0.73
C TYR A 63 17.11 11.19 1.55
N PHE A 64 16.12 10.58 0.89
CA PHE A 64 14.97 9.99 1.57
C PHE A 64 15.29 8.69 2.30
N ALA A 65 16.37 7.99 1.91
CA ALA A 65 16.86 6.81 2.61
C ALA A 65 17.66 7.13 3.88
N THR A 66 18.32 8.30 3.96
CA THR A 66 19.19 8.68 5.09
C THR A 66 18.53 9.62 6.10
N ARG A 67 17.35 10.18 5.79
CA ARG A 67 16.61 11.08 6.68
C ARG A 67 16.17 10.37 7.96
N ALA A 68 16.45 10.96 9.13
CA ALA A 68 16.12 10.38 10.44
C ALA A 68 14.60 10.24 10.68
N GLU A 69 13.80 11.15 10.12
CA GLU A 69 12.35 11.13 10.20
C GLU A 69 11.74 10.64 8.88
N GLY A 70 10.87 9.64 8.96
CA GLY A 70 10.10 9.19 7.80
C GLY A 70 10.96 8.60 6.69
N ILE A 71 11.87 7.67 7.03
CA ILE A 71 12.69 6.96 6.03
C ILE A 71 11.78 6.37 4.94
N LEU A 72 11.96 6.84 3.71
CA LEU A 72 11.26 6.33 2.54
C LEU A 72 12.22 5.49 1.71
N VAL A 73 11.93 4.18 1.62
CA VAL A 73 12.77 3.23 0.87
C VAL A 73 12.13 2.93 -0.47
N PHE A 74 12.68 3.49 -1.54
CA PHE A 74 12.27 3.23 -2.93
C PHE A 74 13.49 3.18 -3.85
N ASN A 75 13.28 2.77 -5.10
CA ASN A 75 14.33 2.74 -6.11
C ASN A 75 14.15 3.87 -7.14
N GLN A 76 15.22 4.14 -7.86
CA GLN A 76 15.25 5.15 -8.92
C GLN A 76 14.19 4.91 -10.00
N SER A 77 13.91 3.65 -10.36
CA SER A 77 12.94 3.35 -11.41
C SER A 77 11.50 3.65 -11.01
N SER A 78 11.13 3.45 -9.73
CA SER A 78 9.82 3.90 -9.23
C SER A 78 9.73 5.42 -9.23
N LEU A 79 10.78 6.13 -8.79
CA LEU A 79 10.82 7.59 -8.85
C LEU A 79 10.65 8.10 -10.29
N SER A 80 11.38 7.52 -11.24
CA SER A 80 11.26 7.86 -12.67
C SER A 80 9.83 7.66 -13.21
N ARG A 81 9.17 6.57 -12.83
CA ARG A 81 7.77 6.31 -13.20
C ARG A 81 6.86 7.43 -12.71
N HIS A 82 7.01 7.85 -11.46
CA HIS A 82 6.22 8.92 -10.85
C HIS A 82 6.53 10.31 -11.43
N LEU A 83 7.79 10.58 -11.78
CA LEU A 83 8.19 11.84 -12.43
C LEU A 83 7.71 11.98 -13.87
N SER A 84 7.47 10.87 -14.57
CA SER A 84 6.97 10.86 -15.94
C SER A 84 5.58 11.52 -16.06
N ASN A 85 5.27 12.09 -17.23
CA ASN A 85 3.95 12.70 -17.49
C ASN A 85 2.78 11.74 -17.21
N ALA A 86 2.94 10.47 -17.58
CA ALA A 86 1.95 9.43 -17.32
C ALA A 86 1.79 9.15 -15.81
N GLY A 87 2.90 9.11 -15.07
CA GLY A 87 2.90 8.94 -13.62
C GLY A 87 2.18 10.07 -12.90
N ARG A 88 2.56 11.32 -13.19
CA ARG A 88 1.92 12.51 -12.62
C ARG A 88 0.41 12.54 -12.87
N LYS A 89 -0.02 12.23 -14.09
CA LYS A 89 -1.45 12.14 -14.44
C LYS A 89 -2.17 11.04 -13.65
N ALA A 90 -1.53 9.88 -13.47
CA ALA A 90 -2.10 8.78 -12.70
C ALA A 90 -2.23 9.12 -11.21
N ASP A 91 -1.24 9.79 -10.63
CA ASP A 91 -1.26 10.21 -9.23
C ASP A 91 -2.33 11.29 -8.99
N GLN A 92 -2.47 12.24 -9.92
CA GLN A 92 -3.54 13.25 -9.86
C GLN A 92 -4.94 12.64 -10.01
N ALA A 93 -5.10 11.65 -10.90
CA ALA A 93 -6.37 10.94 -11.06
C ALA A 93 -6.76 10.15 -9.79
N LYS A 94 -5.77 9.54 -9.11
CA LYS A 94 -6.00 8.86 -7.82
C LYS A 94 -6.39 9.83 -6.72
N LEU A 95 -5.78 11.02 -6.69
CA LEU A 95 -6.11 12.05 -5.72
C LEU A 95 -7.57 12.52 -5.87
N ALA A 96 -8.06 12.63 -7.10
CA ALA A 96 -9.44 13.04 -7.37
C ALA A 96 -10.49 11.93 -7.11
N SER A 97 -10.11 10.66 -7.18
CA SER A 97 -11.08 9.55 -7.17
C SER A 97 -11.46 9.06 -5.77
N THR A 98 -10.62 9.26 -4.75
CA THR A 98 -10.87 8.68 -3.42
C THR A 98 -10.56 9.67 -2.29
N PRO A 99 -11.47 9.87 -1.31
CA PRO A 99 -11.23 10.78 -0.19
C PRO A 99 -10.04 10.33 0.69
N THR A 100 -9.75 9.03 0.74
CA THR A 100 -8.63 8.45 1.48
C THR A 100 -7.37 8.26 0.60
N ALA A 101 -7.32 8.86 -0.60
CA ALA A 101 -6.25 8.65 -1.59
C ALA A 101 -4.85 8.83 -1.01
N LEU A 102 -4.65 9.84 -0.18
CA LEU A 102 -3.35 10.22 0.38
C LEU A 102 -2.77 9.15 1.30
N SER A 103 -3.61 8.49 2.09
CA SER A 103 -3.18 7.46 3.06
C SER A 103 -3.15 6.04 2.46
N ALA A 104 -3.74 5.86 1.28
CA ALA A 104 -3.84 4.54 0.65
C ALA A 104 -2.48 4.10 0.06
N LYS A 105 -2.04 2.89 0.39
CA LYS A 105 -0.86 2.24 -0.21
C LYS A 105 -1.18 1.54 -1.53
N ARG A 106 -2.44 1.15 -1.75
CA ARG A 106 -2.92 0.43 -2.94
C ARG A 106 -4.30 0.93 -3.33
N ALA A 107 -4.60 0.87 -4.62
CA ALA A 107 -5.96 1.05 -5.10
C ALA A 107 -6.81 -0.12 -4.58
N HIS A 108 -7.85 0.19 -3.79
CA HIS A 108 -8.87 -0.79 -3.44
C HIS A 108 -9.90 -0.80 -4.56
N ILE A 109 -9.97 -1.90 -5.29
CA ILE A 109 -11.02 -2.11 -6.28
C ILE A 109 -12.21 -2.69 -5.52
N VAL A 110 -13.27 -1.89 -5.41
CA VAL A 110 -14.55 -2.37 -4.90
C VAL A 110 -15.18 -3.21 -6.02
N THR A 111 -15.27 -4.53 -5.80
CA THR A 111 -15.80 -5.47 -6.80
C THR A 111 -17.24 -5.14 -7.22
N ARG A 112 -18.06 -4.59 -6.31
CA ARG A 112 -19.47 -4.24 -6.53
C ARG A 112 -19.81 -2.89 -5.91
N PRO A 113 -19.58 -1.77 -6.64
CA PRO A 113 -19.79 -0.43 -6.10
C PRO A 113 -21.26 -0.17 -5.76
N ASP A 114 -22.19 -0.77 -6.49
CA ASP A 114 -23.63 -0.73 -6.26
C ASP A 114 -24.03 -1.23 -4.87
N VAL A 115 -23.55 -2.43 -4.49
CA VAL A 115 -23.82 -3.03 -3.17
C VAL A 115 -23.18 -2.20 -2.06
N GLU A 116 -21.92 -1.77 -2.24
CA GLU A 116 -21.23 -0.94 -1.23
C GLU A 116 -21.90 0.44 -1.09
N HIS A 117 -22.38 1.06 -2.17
CA HIS A 117 -23.12 2.31 -2.11
C HIS A 117 -24.42 2.18 -1.31
N ALA A 118 -25.19 1.11 -1.55
CA ALA A 118 -26.40 0.81 -0.79
C ALA A 118 -26.08 0.56 0.70
N LEU A 119 -24.98 -0.13 0.98
CA LEU A 119 -24.50 -0.36 2.35
C LEU A 119 -24.13 0.95 3.05
N VAL A 120 -23.39 1.85 2.39
CA VAL A 120 -23.02 3.16 2.92
C VAL A 120 -24.24 4.03 3.18
N GLN A 121 -25.21 4.07 2.26
CA GLN A 121 -26.45 4.80 2.47
C GLN A 121 -27.24 4.24 3.66
N TRP A 122 -27.29 2.92 3.80
CA TRP A 122 -27.96 2.29 4.93
C TRP A 122 -27.25 2.59 6.27
N ILE A 123 -25.92 2.56 6.32
CA ILE A 123 -25.17 2.90 7.54
C ILE A 123 -25.49 4.33 7.98
N LYS A 124 -25.44 5.30 7.05
CA LYS A 124 -25.78 6.71 7.36
C LYS A 124 -27.18 6.85 7.95
N HIS A 125 -28.16 6.16 7.37
CA HIS A 125 -29.53 6.14 7.88
C HIS A 125 -29.63 5.54 9.29
N MET A 126 -28.81 4.54 9.61
CA MET A 126 -28.77 3.95 10.97
C MET A 126 -28.08 4.88 11.97
N GLU A 127 -27.01 5.56 11.55
CA GLU A 127 -26.30 6.57 12.35
C GLU A 127 -27.21 7.76 12.68
N GLU A 128 -27.98 8.26 11.71
CA GLU A 128 -28.99 9.32 11.91
C GLU A 128 -30.07 8.92 12.92
N LYS A 129 -30.37 7.61 13.01
CA LYS A 129 -31.30 7.05 14.01
C LYS A 129 -30.66 6.82 15.38
N GLY A 130 -29.35 7.02 15.52
CA GLY A 130 -28.59 6.73 16.74
C GLY A 130 -28.37 5.24 17.00
N GLU A 131 -28.59 4.38 16.00
CA GLU A 131 -28.36 2.93 16.11
C GLU A 131 -26.92 2.58 15.72
N GLN A 132 -26.25 1.79 16.57
CA GLN A 132 -24.88 1.36 16.30
C GLN A 132 -24.87 0.16 15.33
N VAL A 133 -24.27 0.34 14.16
CA VAL A 133 -24.14 -0.73 13.16
C VAL A 133 -23.00 -1.67 13.54
N MET A 134 -23.31 -2.95 13.78
CA MET A 134 -22.32 -3.98 14.08
C MET A 134 -21.91 -4.79 12.85
N GLY A 135 -20.72 -5.41 12.90
CA GLY A 135 -20.19 -6.27 11.83
C GLY A 135 -21.14 -7.37 11.34
N PRO A 136 -21.83 -8.14 12.22
CA PRO A 136 -22.82 -9.12 11.78
C PRO A 136 -24.01 -8.51 11.04
N MET A 137 -24.44 -7.30 11.42
CA MET A 137 -25.53 -6.60 10.74
C MET A 137 -25.12 -6.18 9.34
N LEU A 138 -23.87 -5.73 9.15
CA LEU A 138 -23.32 -5.41 7.83
C LEU A 138 -23.29 -6.65 6.92
N LYS A 139 -22.85 -7.80 7.43
CA LYS A 139 -22.87 -9.06 6.68
C LYS A 139 -24.28 -9.44 6.23
N ALA A 140 -25.24 -9.45 7.16
CA ALA A 140 -26.63 -9.78 6.85
C ALA A 140 -27.27 -8.76 5.89
N LYS A 141 -26.97 -7.47 6.04
CA LYS A 141 -27.51 -6.43 5.16
C LYS A 141 -26.91 -6.51 3.76
N ARG A 142 -25.60 -6.75 3.65
CA ARG A 142 -24.90 -6.98 2.39
C ARG A 142 -25.53 -8.14 1.62
N GLU A 143 -25.77 -9.26 2.27
CA GLU A 143 -26.41 -10.43 1.63
C GLU A 143 -27.80 -10.09 1.09
N ARG A 144 -28.60 -9.31 1.83
CA ARG A 144 -29.90 -8.83 1.34
C ARG A 144 -29.76 -7.91 0.12
N PHE A 145 -28.77 -7.03 0.09
CA PHE A 145 -28.53 -6.17 -1.08
C PHE A 145 -28.02 -6.97 -2.29
N GLU A 146 -27.17 -7.97 -2.08
CA GLU A 146 -26.74 -8.88 -3.15
C GLU A 146 -27.91 -9.69 -3.72
N GLN A 147 -28.90 -10.07 -2.90
CA GLN A 147 -30.14 -10.71 -3.37
C GLN A 147 -31.05 -9.72 -4.12
N GLN A 148 -31.25 -8.51 -3.58
CA GLN A 148 -32.11 -7.49 -4.18
C GLN A 148 -31.58 -6.93 -5.49
N LEU A 149 -30.26 -6.91 -5.67
CA LEU A 149 -29.59 -6.49 -6.91
C LEU A 149 -29.32 -7.67 -7.85
N GLU A 150 -29.95 -8.82 -7.60
CA GLU A 150 -29.87 -10.04 -8.42
C GLU A 150 -28.44 -10.48 -8.73
N VAL A 151 -27.52 -10.31 -7.77
CA VAL A 151 -26.12 -10.68 -7.93
C VAL A 151 -26.02 -12.20 -8.00
N LEU A 152 -25.53 -12.69 -9.15
CA LEU A 152 -25.24 -14.10 -9.42
C LEU A 152 -24.36 -14.66 -8.29
N GLU A 153 -24.69 -15.86 -7.80
CA GLU A 153 -23.97 -16.50 -6.70
C GLU A 153 -22.48 -16.72 -6.96
N SER A 154 -22.08 -16.81 -8.24
CA SER A 154 -20.68 -16.86 -8.67
C SER A 154 -19.90 -15.57 -8.42
N GLU A 155 -20.58 -14.42 -8.33
CA GLU A 155 -20.00 -13.10 -8.08
C GLU A 155 -20.12 -12.65 -6.61
N ARG A 156 -20.89 -13.39 -5.80
CA ARG A 156 -21.04 -13.09 -4.37
C ARG A 156 -19.73 -13.30 -3.63
N MET A 157 -19.44 -12.38 -2.72
CA MET A 157 -18.21 -12.44 -1.95
C MET A 157 -18.30 -13.62 -0.96
N LYS A 158 -17.59 -14.72 -1.26
CA LYS A 158 -17.52 -15.86 -0.35
C LYS A 158 -16.76 -15.43 0.90
N SER A 159 -17.45 -15.37 2.03
CA SER A 159 -16.87 -15.09 3.35
C SER A 159 -15.99 -16.28 3.78
N THR A 160 -14.80 -16.40 3.20
CA THR A 160 -13.72 -17.18 3.82
C THR A 160 -12.96 -16.21 4.71
N GLY A 161 -13.27 -16.26 6.01
CA GLY A 161 -12.57 -15.49 7.03
C GLY A 161 -11.13 -15.93 7.20
#